data_AF-A0AAT9W0R3-F1
#
_entry.id   AF-A0AAT9W0R3-F1
#
_cell.length_a   1.000
_cell.length_b   1.000
_cell.length_c   1.000
_cell.angle_alpha   90.00
_cell.angle_beta   90.00
_cell.angle_gamma   90.00
#
_symmetry.space_group_name_H-M   'P 1'
#
loop_
_entity.id
_entity.type
_entity.pdbx_description
1 polymer ?
#
loop_
_entity_poly.entity_id
_entity_poly.type
_entity_poly.pdbx_seq_one_letter_code
_entity_poly.pdbx_strand_id
1 'polypeptide(L)'
;MRYPFIIRLAPPDYITLTGMVIALCALYAALVGHSWLSLSLLYMAMLADALDGKLARFLGISRPFGRYLDGFCDVLIYLVTPALLFYLNGFDGRWSLFNALMVICGCLRLSHFNESGNITHNDTLAYRGMPVFWSVFILSGWKLLQLLLPTAFSAMLLGLTLLIFSVAMVIDRPFFKFSSLTTIVLLCLGGTMLFGLLHLGGVDG
;
A
#
# COMPACT_ATOMS: atom_id res chain seq x y z
N MET A 1 36.84 13.25 -0.55
CA MET A 1 36.17 13.87 -1.71
C MET A 1 34.79 14.32 -1.27
N ARG A 2 34.45 15.62 -1.38
CA ARG A 2 33.10 16.13 -1.07
C ARG A 2 32.22 15.91 -2.30
N TYR A 3 31.18 15.09 -2.16
CA TYR A 3 30.20 14.90 -3.22
C TYR A 3 29.33 16.17 -3.35
N PRO A 4 28.87 16.53 -4.57
CA PRO A 4 28.06 17.73 -4.78
C PRO A 4 26.61 17.60 -4.27
N PHE A 5 26.16 16.39 -3.93
CA PHE A 5 24.79 16.10 -3.50
C PHE A 5 24.71 15.85 -2.00
N ILE A 6 23.57 16.24 -1.40
CA ILE A 6 23.28 16.12 0.04
C ILE A 6 23.29 14.66 0.49
N ILE A 7 22.95 13.72 -0.40
CA ILE A 7 22.77 12.29 -0.07
C ILE A 7 23.33 11.40 -1.18
N ARG A 8 23.89 10.26 -0.79
CA ARG A 8 24.26 9.16 -1.69
C ARG A 8 23.23 8.04 -1.61
N LEU A 9 22.61 7.73 -2.74
CA LEU A 9 21.65 6.64 -2.89
C LEU A 9 22.37 5.29 -3.03
N ALA A 10 21.83 4.28 -2.34
CA ALA A 10 22.19 2.87 -2.50
C ALA A 10 21.29 2.21 -3.55
N PRO A 11 21.67 1.04 -4.10
CA PRO A 11 20.86 0.34 -5.11
C PRO A 11 19.39 0.11 -4.71
N PRO A 12 19.03 -0.28 -3.47
CA PRO A 12 17.64 -0.42 -3.06
C PRO A 12 16.86 0.89 -3.14
N ASP A 13 17.49 2.02 -2.79
CA ASP A 13 16.85 3.34 -2.78
C ASP A 13 16.32 3.72 -4.19
N TYR A 14 16.98 3.28 -5.27
CA TYR A 14 16.49 3.51 -6.63
C TYR A 14 15.22 2.70 -6.96
N ILE A 15 15.08 1.50 -6.40
CA ILE A 15 13.87 0.69 -6.56
C ILE A 15 12.71 1.33 -5.80
N THR A 16 12.95 1.76 -4.56
CA THR A 16 11.98 2.51 -3.75
C THR A 16 11.49 3.77 -4.47
N LEU A 17 12.40 4.55 -5.05
CA LEU A 17 12.04 5.73 -5.86
C LEU A 17 11.26 5.37 -7.13
N THR A 18 11.56 4.23 -7.77
CA THR A 18 10.78 3.75 -8.92
C THR A 18 9.36 3.39 -8.49
N GLY A 19 9.21 2.71 -7.36
CA GLY A 19 7.91 2.42 -6.75
C GLY A 19 7.12 3.71 -6.45
N MET A 20 7.79 4.73 -5.91
CA MET A 20 7.20 6.05 -5.69
C MET A 20 6.69 6.71 -6.98
N VAL A 21 7.47 6.65 -8.07
CA VAL A 21 7.05 7.19 -9.36
C VAL A 21 5.81 6.46 -9.88
N ILE A 22 5.78 5.13 -9.79
CA ILE A 22 4.62 4.33 -10.19
C ILE A 22 3.39 4.70 -9.34
N ALA A 23 3.56 4.92 -8.03
CA ALA A 23 2.49 5.35 -7.14
C ALA A 23 1.95 6.73 -7.50
N LEU A 24 2.81 7.68 -7.89
CA LEU A 24 2.38 8.99 -8.38
C LEU A 24 1.60 8.86 -9.70
N CYS A 25 2.05 8.01 -10.62
CA CYS A 25 1.28 7.70 -11.83
C CYS A 25 -0.09 7.08 -11.49
N ALA A 26 -0.16 6.19 -10.49
CA ALA A 26 -1.42 5.64 -10.01
C ALA A 26 -2.34 6.74 -9.47
N LEU A 27 -1.79 7.66 -8.68
CA LEU A 27 -2.53 8.79 -8.13
C LEU A 27 -3.07 9.70 -9.25
N TYR A 28 -2.26 10.02 -10.26
CA TYR A 28 -2.72 10.82 -11.40
C TYR A 28 -3.78 10.10 -12.23
N ALA A 29 -3.63 8.80 -12.47
CA ALA A 29 -4.64 8.01 -13.17
C ALA A 29 -5.98 8.06 -12.42
N ALA A 30 -5.97 7.97 -11.08
CA ALA A 30 -7.16 8.11 -10.26
C ALA A 30 -7.84 9.48 -10.44
N LEU A 31 -7.06 10.57 -10.43
CA LEU A 31 -7.57 11.94 -10.58
C LEU A 31 -8.21 12.21 -11.95
N VAL A 32 -7.75 11.52 -13.00
CA VAL A 32 -8.32 11.63 -14.36
C VAL A 32 -9.50 10.65 -14.57
N GLY A 33 -9.90 9.91 -13.52
CA GLY A 33 -11.05 9.00 -13.54
C GLY A 33 -10.72 7.55 -13.92
N HIS A 34 -9.46 7.22 -14.21
CA HIS A 34 -9.03 5.86 -14.55
C HIS A 34 -8.73 5.05 -13.28
N SER A 35 -9.80 4.69 -12.57
CA SER A 35 -9.71 4.00 -11.27
C SER A 35 -9.12 2.58 -11.40
N TRP A 36 -9.48 1.82 -12.43
CA TRP A 36 -8.92 0.47 -12.64
C TRP A 36 -7.43 0.52 -13.01
N LEU A 37 -7.02 1.47 -13.85
CA LEU A 37 -5.61 1.69 -14.18
C LEU A 37 -4.79 2.09 -12.95
N SER A 38 -5.33 3.00 -12.13
CA SER A 38 -4.70 3.39 -10.88
C SER A 38 -4.48 2.19 -9.96
N LEU A 39 -5.48 1.32 -9.83
CA LEU A 39 -5.38 0.11 -9.03
C LEU A 39 -4.34 -0.88 -9.59
N SER A 40 -4.26 -1.02 -10.91
CA SER A 40 -3.21 -1.81 -11.58
C SER A 40 -1.81 -1.29 -11.27
N LEU A 41 -1.61 0.03 -11.36
CA LEU A 41 -0.34 0.68 -11.03
C LEU A 41 0.00 0.56 -9.54
N LEU A 42 -0.98 0.57 -8.63
CA LEU A 42 -0.73 0.32 -7.20
C LEU A 42 -0.15 -1.07 -6.93
N TYR A 43 -0.61 -2.10 -7.63
CA TYR A 43 0.00 -3.43 -7.52
C TYR A 43 1.43 -3.46 -8.06
N MET A 44 1.74 -2.71 -9.12
CA MET A 44 3.12 -2.56 -9.60
C MET A 44 4.00 -1.80 -8.59
N ALA A 45 3.49 -0.76 -7.94
CA ALA A 45 4.20 -0.04 -6.88
C ALA A 45 4.47 -0.95 -5.67
N MET A 46 3.47 -1.75 -5.27
CA MET A 46 3.61 -2.76 -4.22
C MET A 46 4.63 -3.85 -4.57
N LEU A 47 4.77 -4.20 -5.86
CA LEU A 47 5.82 -5.12 -6.29
C LEU A 47 7.21 -4.50 -6.13
N ALA A 48 7.38 -3.23 -6.49
CA ALA A 48 8.65 -2.52 -6.34
C ALA A 48 9.09 -2.45 -4.85
N ASP A 49 8.16 -2.11 -3.96
CA ASP A 49 8.34 -2.13 -2.49
C ASP A 49 8.79 -3.50 -1.97
N ALA A 50 8.11 -4.56 -2.39
CA ALA A 50 8.52 -5.91 -1.99
C ALA A 50 9.92 -6.31 -2.49
N LEU A 51 10.31 -5.83 -3.68
CA LEU A 51 11.62 -6.10 -4.29
C LEU A 51 12.74 -5.31 -3.63
N ASP A 52 12.54 -4.04 -3.28
CA ASP A 52 13.57 -3.22 -2.64
C ASP A 52 13.95 -3.78 -1.26
N GLY A 53 12.98 -4.22 -0.47
CA GLY A 53 13.22 -4.75 0.87
C GLY A 53 13.88 -6.12 0.82
N LYS A 54 13.67 -6.89 -0.25
CA LYS A 54 14.39 -8.14 -0.51
C LYS A 54 15.81 -7.86 -0.99
N LEU A 55 16.00 -6.89 -1.89
CA LEU A 55 17.33 -6.51 -2.39
C LEU A 55 18.21 -5.93 -1.27
N ALA A 56 17.66 -5.05 -0.43
CA ALA A 56 18.37 -4.48 0.72
C ALA A 56 18.88 -5.58 1.68
N ARG A 57 18.03 -6.59 1.96
CA ARG A 57 18.42 -7.75 2.77
C ARG A 57 19.48 -8.61 2.09
N PHE A 58 19.33 -8.87 0.80
CA PHE A 58 20.30 -9.66 0.03
C PHE A 58 21.68 -8.99 -0.02
N LEU A 59 21.72 -7.67 -0.19
CA LEU A 59 22.96 -6.89 -0.22
C LEU A 59 23.50 -6.57 1.18
N GLY A 60 22.80 -6.93 2.26
CA GLY A 60 23.18 -6.58 3.63
C GLY A 60 23.19 -5.07 3.90
N ILE A 61 22.43 -4.28 3.13
CA ILE A 61 22.37 -2.83 3.25
C ILE A 61 21.22 -2.45 4.19
N SER A 62 21.55 -2.04 5.42
CA SER A 62 20.59 -1.47 6.37
C SER A 62 21.03 -0.06 6.73
N ARG A 63 20.30 0.94 6.23
CA ARG A 63 20.60 2.36 6.45
C ARG A 63 19.38 3.06 7.05
N PRO A 64 19.53 3.94 8.05
CA PRO A 64 18.43 4.76 8.56
C PRO A 64 17.74 5.55 7.46
N PHE A 65 18.51 6.15 6.54
CA PHE A 65 17.98 6.88 5.40
C PHE A 65 17.02 6.05 4.53
N GLY A 66 17.42 4.82 4.19
CA GLY A 66 16.58 3.92 3.38
C GLY A 66 15.27 3.59 4.08
N ARG A 67 15.29 3.36 5.41
CA ARG A 67 14.05 3.13 6.19
C ARG A 67 13.13 4.34 6.22
N TYR A 68 13.68 5.56 6.31
CA TYR A 68 12.85 6.76 6.23
C TYR A 68 12.24 6.94 4.84
N LEU A 69 13.03 6.72 3.78
CA LEU A 69 12.56 6.80 2.40
C LEU A 69 11.45 5.78 2.12
N ASP A 70 11.64 4.54 2.56
CA ASP A 70 10.66 3.44 2.53
C ASP A 70 9.35 3.86 3.22
N GLY A 71 9.44 4.38 4.45
CA GLY A 71 8.27 4.88 5.19
C GLY A 71 7.50 5.99 4.47
N PHE A 72 8.16 6.91 3.76
CA PHE A 72 7.46 7.92 2.95
C PHE A 72 6.76 7.29 1.73
N CYS A 73 7.39 6.30 1.09
CA CYS A 73 6.81 5.59 -0.03
C CYS A 73 5.63 4.72 0.41
N ASP A 74 5.74 4.03 1.54
CA ASP A 74 4.67 3.28 2.21
C ASP A 74 3.42 4.14 2.42
N VAL A 75 3.59 5.36 2.96
CA VAL A 75 2.47 6.30 3.18
C VAL A 75 1.81 6.65 1.84
N LEU A 76 2.60 6.94 0.81
CA LEU A 76 2.06 7.31 -0.50
C LEU A 76 1.32 6.14 -1.18
N ILE A 77 1.94 4.96 -1.22
CA ILE A 77 1.44 3.76 -1.88
C ILE A 77 0.23 3.18 -1.13
N TYR A 78 0.32 3.05 0.19
CA TYR A 78 -0.63 2.27 0.97
C TYR A 78 -1.64 3.09 1.76
N LEU A 79 -1.42 4.39 1.99
CA LEU A 79 -2.37 5.21 2.74
C LEU A 79 -3.02 6.27 1.85
N VAL A 80 -2.22 7.13 1.23
CA VAL A 80 -2.71 8.29 0.48
C VAL A 80 -3.44 7.88 -0.79
N THR A 81 -2.80 7.07 -1.64
CA THR A 81 -3.40 6.69 -2.93
C THR A 81 -4.68 5.86 -2.75
N PRO A 82 -4.75 4.86 -1.83
CA PRO A 82 -5.98 4.14 -1.58
C PRO A 82 -7.08 5.01 -0.97
N ALA A 83 -6.76 5.90 -0.02
CA ALA A 83 -7.72 6.85 0.56
C ALA A 83 -8.33 7.77 -0.51
N LEU A 84 -7.50 8.25 -1.44
CA LEU A 84 -7.96 9.04 -2.57
C LEU A 84 -8.88 8.23 -3.50
N LEU A 85 -8.51 7.00 -3.83
CA LEU A 85 -9.34 6.13 -4.67
C LEU A 85 -10.69 5.81 -4.03
N PHE A 86 -10.72 5.55 -2.72
CA PHE A 86 -11.99 5.42 -1.99
C PHE A 86 -12.85 6.67 -2.18
N TYR A 87 -12.28 7.85 -1.91
CA TYR A 87 -12.99 9.12 -2.02
C TYR A 87 -13.53 9.37 -3.43
N LEU A 88 -12.69 9.24 -4.46
CA LEU A 88 -13.07 9.50 -5.86
C LEU A 88 -14.09 8.48 -6.41
N ASN A 89 -14.22 7.31 -5.77
CA ASN A 89 -15.19 6.28 -6.15
C ASN A 89 -16.45 6.28 -5.26
N GLY A 90 -16.80 7.45 -4.70
CA GLY A 90 -18.07 7.67 -4.00
C GLY A 90 -18.04 7.35 -2.49
N PHE A 91 -16.86 7.13 -1.89
CA PHE A 91 -16.70 7.04 -0.44
C PHE A 91 -16.39 8.42 0.17
N ASP A 92 -17.27 9.38 -0.08
CA ASP A 92 -17.13 10.79 0.26
C ASP A 92 -18.02 11.23 1.45
N GLY A 93 -18.01 12.52 1.76
CA GLY A 93 -18.83 13.11 2.82
C GLY A 93 -18.56 12.49 4.19
N ARG A 94 -19.60 11.93 4.82
CA ARG A 94 -19.49 11.31 6.16
C ARG A 94 -18.51 10.12 6.18
N TRP A 95 -18.37 9.43 5.04
CA TRP A 95 -17.55 8.23 4.93
C TRP A 95 -16.06 8.56 4.95
N SER A 96 -15.68 9.79 4.57
CA SER A 96 -14.29 10.24 4.57
C SER A 96 -13.63 10.23 5.96
N LEU A 97 -14.41 10.20 7.04
CA LEU A 97 -13.89 9.99 8.39
C LEU A 97 -13.16 8.64 8.53
N PHE A 98 -13.69 7.58 7.91
CA PHE A 98 -13.05 6.25 7.96
C PHE A 98 -11.75 6.23 7.16
N ASN A 99 -11.67 6.97 6.05
CA ASN A 99 -10.40 7.18 5.32
C ASN A 99 -9.39 7.92 6.19
N ALA A 100 -9.79 9.01 6.84
CA ALA A 100 -8.92 9.78 7.72
C ALA A 100 -8.40 8.91 8.87
N LEU A 101 -9.28 8.10 9.49
CA LEU A 101 -8.90 7.17 10.55
C LEU A 101 -7.88 6.14 10.06
N MET A 102 -8.09 5.54 8.88
CA MET A 102 -7.14 4.61 8.27
C MET A 102 -5.77 5.27 8.07
N VAL A 103 -5.73 6.47 7.51
CA VAL A 103 -4.47 7.19 7.27
C VAL A 103 -3.76 7.51 8.59
N ILE A 104 -4.47 8.01 9.60
CA ILE A 104 -3.90 8.35 10.91
C ILE A 104 -3.32 7.08 11.58
N CYS A 105 -4.10 6.01 11.68
CA CYS A 105 -3.66 4.75 12.27
C CYS A 105 -2.50 4.12 11.49
N GLY A 106 -2.52 4.22 10.15
CA GLY A 106 -1.43 3.78 9.29
C GLY A 106 -0.13 4.53 9.54
N CYS A 107 -0.19 5.86 9.64
CA CYS A 107 0.98 6.70 9.95
C CYS A 107 1.57 6.37 11.33
N LEU A 108 0.72 6.14 12.35
CA LEU A 108 1.17 5.71 13.68
C LEU A 108 1.88 4.36 13.63
N ARG A 109 1.29 3.38 12.92
CA ARG A 109 1.85 2.04 12.77
C ARG A 109 3.18 2.06 12.00
N LEU A 110 3.28 2.84 10.93
CA LEU A 110 4.51 3.00 10.14
C LEU A 110 5.62 3.70 10.94
N SER A 111 5.26 4.73 11.72
CA SER A 111 6.22 5.42 12.59
C SER A 111 6.79 4.48 13.64
N HIS A 112 5.94 3.69 14.30
CA HIS A 112 6.39 2.65 15.23
C HIS A 112 7.24 1.59 14.51
N PHE A 113 6.85 1.13 13.32
CA PHE A 113 7.63 0.15 12.55
C PHE A 113 9.01 0.66 12.16
N ASN A 114 9.14 1.95 11.79
CA ASN A 114 10.42 2.58 11.48
C ASN A 114 11.37 2.68 12.67
N GLU A 115 10.83 2.77 13.89
CA GLU A 115 11.59 2.78 15.14
C GLU A 115 11.93 1.36 15.61
N SER A 116 10.93 0.49 15.74
CA SER A 116 11.07 -0.82 16.39
C SER A 116 11.45 -1.97 15.45
N GLY A 117 11.23 -1.82 14.15
CA GLY A 117 11.40 -2.90 13.17
C GLY A 117 10.44 -4.08 13.35
N ASN A 118 10.83 -5.25 12.84
CA ASN A 118 10.06 -6.49 12.97
C ASN A 118 10.24 -7.13 14.36
N ILE A 119 9.19 -7.80 14.84
CA ILE A 119 9.25 -8.61 16.07
C ILE A 119 9.45 -10.09 15.72
N THR A 120 10.04 -10.85 16.64
CA THR A 120 10.12 -12.31 16.56
C THR A 120 9.01 -12.91 17.40
N HIS A 121 8.17 -13.77 16.82
CA HIS A 121 7.10 -14.47 17.51
C HIS A 121 7.07 -15.93 17.04
N ASN A 122 7.17 -16.89 17.97
CA ASN A 122 7.24 -18.33 17.68
C ASN A 122 8.29 -18.66 16.60
N ASP A 123 9.54 -18.21 16.77
CA ASP A 123 10.67 -18.42 15.84
C ASP A 123 10.46 -17.92 14.40
N THR A 124 9.40 -17.12 14.17
CA THR A 124 9.10 -16.50 12.88
C THR A 124 9.06 -14.98 12.99
N LEU A 125 9.44 -14.29 11.92
CA LEU A 125 9.33 -12.83 11.83
C LEU A 125 7.86 -12.44 11.67
N ALA A 126 7.34 -11.64 12.60
CA ALA A 126 5.97 -11.13 12.57
C ALA A 126 5.95 -9.59 12.54
N TYR A 127 4.84 -9.04 12.07
CA TYR A 127 4.56 -7.61 12.21
C TYR A 127 3.79 -7.35 13.50
N ARG A 128 4.12 -6.27 14.20
CA ARG A 128 3.33 -5.76 15.33
C ARG A 128 2.23 -4.86 14.76
N GLY A 129 0.97 -5.23 14.98
CA GLY A 129 -0.17 -4.60 14.33
C GLY A 129 -0.29 -4.97 12.85
N MET A 130 -1.49 -4.78 12.30
CA MET A 130 -1.79 -5.15 10.91
C MET A 130 -0.97 -4.29 9.92
N PRO A 131 -0.34 -4.89 8.89
CA PRO A 131 0.42 -4.13 7.89
C PRO A 131 -0.44 -3.19 7.03
N VAL A 132 0.12 -2.04 6.65
CA VAL A 132 -0.59 -1.03 5.84
C VAL A 132 -0.91 -1.50 4.43
N PHE A 133 -0.10 -2.41 3.85
CA PHE A 133 -0.30 -2.89 2.47
C PHE A 133 -1.66 -3.57 2.25
N TRP A 134 -2.35 -3.97 3.32
CA TRP A 134 -3.69 -4.53 3.26
C TRP A 134 -4.73 -3.56 2.67
N SER A 135 -4.47 -2.25 2.73
CA SER A 135 -5.33 -1.24 2.12
C SER A 135 -5.55 -1.46 0.61
N VAL A 136 -4.54 -1.92 -0.12
CA VAL A 136 -4.65 -2.20 -1.56
C VAL A 136 -5.62 -3.34 -1.79
N PHE A 137 -5.55 -4.41 -0.99
CA PHE A 137 -6.50 -5.52 -1.08
C PHE A 137 -7.92 -5.12 -0.69
N ILE A 138 -8.08 -4.30 0.35
CA ILE A 138 -9.38 -3.79 0.77
C ILE A 138 -9.98 -2.95 -0.36
N LEU A 139 -9.18 -2.09 -0.98
CA LEU A 139 -9.59 -1.28 -2.14
C LEU A 139 -10.00 -2.15 -3.33
N SER A 140 -9.17 -3.12 -3.70
CA SER A 140 -9.46 -4.06 -4.77
C SER A 140 -10.74 -4.84 -4.52
N GLY A 141 -10.89 -5.39 -3.32
CA GLY A 141 -12.08 -6.14 -2.92
C GLY A 141 -13.33 -5.26 -2.98
N TRP A 142 -13.26 -4.03 -2.48
CA TRP A 142 -14.40 -3.11 -2.52
C TRP A 142 -14.78 -2.68 -3.93
N LYS A 143 -13.79 -2.34 -4.79
CA LYS A 143 -14.05 -1.99 -6.19
C LYS A 143 -14.71 -3.15 -6.96
N LEU A 144 -14.28 -4.39 -6.73
CA LEU A 144 -14.94 -5.56 -7.30
C LEU A 144 -16.35 -5.76 -6.71
N LEU A 145 -16.52 -5.52 -5.41
CA LEU A 145 -17.82 -5.65 -4.74
C LEU A 145 -18.85 -4.62 -5.25
N GLN A 146 -18.40 -3.41 -5.61
CA GLN A 146 -19.25 -2.39 -6.24
C GLN A 146 -19.86 -2.83 -7.57
N LEU A 147 -19.24 -3.79 -8.28
CA LEU A 147 -19.81 -4.36 -9.50
C LEU A 147 -21.02 -5.26 -9.22
N LEU A 148 -21.17 -5.74 -7.99
CA LEU A 148 -22.16 -6.75 -7.59
C LEU A 148 -23.23 -6.20 -6.64
N LEU A 149 -22.89 -5.19 -5.82
CA LEU A 149 -23.74 -4.68 -4.76
C LEU A 149 -24.13 -3.20 -4.98
N PRO A 150 -25.31 -2.77 -4.47
CA PRO A 150 -25.68 -1.36 -4.46
C PRO A 150 -24.65 -0.49 -3.74
N THR A 151 -24.42 0.71 -4.27
CA THR A 151 -23.40 1.67 -3.78
C THR A 151 -23.50 1.98 -2.29
N ALA A 152 -24.72 2.19 -1.77
CA ALA A 152 -24.93 2.48 -0.36
C ALA A 152 -24.53 1.30 0.55
N PHE A 153 -24.80 0.06 0.13
CA PHE A 153 -24.50 -1.11 0.93
C PHE A 153 -23.01 -1.45 0.88
N SER A 154 -22.39 -1.37 -0.31
CA SER A 154 -20.93 -1.57 -0.43
C SER A 154 -20.14 -0.50 0.33
N ALA A 155 -20.61 0.76 0.38
CA ALA A 155 -19.99 1.80 1.21
C ALA A 155 -20.11 1.51 2.70
N MET A 156 -21.27 1.05 3.19
CA MET A 156 -21.42 0.67 4.60
C MET A 156 -20.45 -0.45 5.00
N LEU A 157 -20.32 -1.48 4.15
CA LEU A 157 -19.36 -2.57 4.36
C LEU A 157 -17.92 -2.06 4.40
N LEU A 158 -17.53 -1.20 3.46
CA LEU A 158 -16.20 -0.60 3.45
C LEU A 158 -15.93 0.22 4.72
N GLY A 159 -16.89 1.03 5.19
CA GLY A 159 -16.73 1.81 6.42
C GLY A 159 -16.45 0.93 7.63
N LEU A 160 -17.18 -0.17 7.78
CA LEU A 160 -16.93 -1.16 8.84
C LEU A 160 -15.56 -1.82 8.68
N THR A 161 -15.18 -2.21 7.46
CA THR A 161 -13.87 -2.80 7.17
C THR A 161 -12.73 -1.84 7.50
N LEU A 162 -12.82 -0.56 7.10
CA LEU A 162 -11.81 0.46 7.37
C LEU A 162 -11.71 0.78 8.86
N LEU A 163 -12.83 0.78 9.59
CA LEU A 163 -12.82 0.93 11.04
C LEU A 163 -12.06 -0.23 11.72
N ILE A 164 -12.41 -1.47 11.38
CA ILE A 164 -11.74 -2.67 11.91
C ILE A 164 -10.25 -2.66 11.54
N PHE A 165 -9.94 -2.34 10.28
CA PHE A 165 -8.57 -2.28 9.80
C PHE A 165 -7.75 -1.21 10.54
N SER A 166 -8.32 -0.02 10.75
CA SER A 166 -7.67 1.07 11.50
C SER A 166 -7.32 0.66 12.92
N VAL A 167 -8.27 0.04 13.62
CA VAL A 167 -8.04 -0.49 14.97
C VAL A 167 -6.98 -1.61 14.96
N ALA A 168 -7.06 -2.53 14.00
CA ALA A 168 -6.11 -3.64 13.86
C ALA A 168 -4.66 -3.18 13.61
N MET A 169 -4.45 -2.03 12.97
CA MET A 169 -3.10 -1.47 12.76
C MET A 169 -2.43 -1.01 14.06
N VAL A 170 -3.19 -0.58 15.06
CA VAL A 170 -2.66 -0.03 16.32
C VAL A 170 -2.70 -1.05 17.47
N ILE A 171 -3.48 -2.13 17.31
CA ILE A 171 -3.51 -3.22 18.29
C ILE A 171 -2.16 -3.95 18.33
N ASP A 172 -1.65 -4.15 19.54
CA ASP A 172 -0.46 -4.95 19.81
C ASP A 172 -0.75 -6.46 19.71
N ARG A 173 -0.85 -6.94 18.48
CA ARG A 173 -0.96 -8.37 18.16
C ARG A 173 0.03 -8.74 17.05
N PRO A 174 0.59 -9.95 17.08
CA PRO A 174 1.43 -10.45 16.00
C PRO A 174 0.57 -10.75 14.78
N PHE A 175 0.84 -10.08 13.66
CA PHE A 175 0.21 -10.35 12.37
C PHE A 175 1.16 -11.10 11.43
N PHE A 176 0.56 -11.98 10.63
CA PHE A 176 1.26 -12.84 9.67
C PHE A 176 2.08 -12.04 8.67
N LYS A 177 3.28 -12.53 8.39
CA LYS A 177 4.20 -11.97 7.39
C LYS A 177 4.30 -12.93 6.21
N PHE A 178 4.01 -12.44 5.01
CA PHE A 178 4.29 -13.19 3.79
C PHE A 178 5.79 -13.42 3.66
N SER A 179 6.20 -14.69 3.70
CA SER A 179 7.61 -15.10 3.62
C SER A 179 8.02 -15.46 2.19
N SER A 180 7.10 -16.06 1.42
CA SER A 180 7.33 -16.50 0.04
C SER A 180 7.33 -15.34 -0.96
N LEU A 181 8.47 -15.12 -1.62
CA LEU A 181 8.61 -14.11 -2.68
C LEU A 181 7.71 -14.45 -3.89
N THR A 182 7.60 -15.73 -4.24
CA THR A 182 6.78 -16.21 -5.35
C THR A 182 5.31 -15.81 -5.15
N THR A 183 4.80 -15.94 -3.92
CA THR A 183 3.41 -15.54 -3.60
C THR A 183 3.21 -14.05 -3.80
N ILE A 184 4.16 -13.22 -3.35
CA ILE A 184 4.08 -11.76 -3.49
C ILE A 184 4.11 -11.37 -4.97
N VAL A 185 5.05 -11.93 -5.74
CA VAL A 185 5.18 -11.65 -7.18
C VAL A 185 3.93 -12.08 -7.94
N LEU A 186 3.44 -13.31 -7.72
CA LEU A 186 2.23 -13.80 -8.38
C LEU A 186 1.01 -12.94 -8.08
N LEU A 187 0.85 -12.55 -6.82
CA LEU A 187 -0.27 -11.72 -6.39
C LEU A 187 -0.19 -10.32 -6.98
N CYS A 188 1.00 -9.70 -7.04
CA CYS A 188 1.16 -8.37 -7.60
C CYS A 188 1.00 -8.36 -9.12
N LEU A 189 1.61 -9.31 -9.82
CA LEU A 189 1.45 -9.43 -11.27
C LEU A 189 0.00 -9.81 -11.64
N GLY A 190 -0.62 -10.71 -10.88
CA GLY A 190 -2.01 -11.08 -11.04
C GLY A 190 -2.95 -9.90 -10.84
N GLY A 191 -2.78 -9.12 -9.77
CA GLY A 191 -3.54 -7.89 -9.52
C GLY A 191 -3.33 -6.86 -10.63
N THR A 192 -2.07 -6.61 -11.01
CA THR A 192 -1.72 -5.69 -12.11
C THR A 192 -2.44 -6.08 -13.41
N MET A 193 -2.37 -7.36 -13.79
CA MET A 193 -2.99 -7.86 -15.02
C MET A 193 -4.52 -7.80 -14.94
N LEU A 194 -5.12 -8.25 -13.83
CA LEU A 194 -6.58 -8.25 -13.65
C LEU A 194 -7.16 -6.84 -13.79
N PHE A 195 -6.63 -5.87 -13.02
CA PHE A 195 -7.16 -4.51 -13.04
C PHE A 195 -6.78 -3.76 -14.31
N GLY A 196 -5.63 -4.08 -14.93
CA GLY A 196 -5.28 -3.57 -16.26
C GLY A 196 -6.24 -4.05 -17.35
N LEU A 197 -6.65 -5.33 -17.31
CA LEU A 197 -7.65 -5.87 -18.24
C LEU A 197 -9.03 -5.26 -18.01
N LEU A 198 -9.44 -5.04 -16.76
CA LEU A 198 -10.71 -4.35 -16.46
C LEU A 198 -10.72 -2.91 -16.98
N HIS A 199 -9.59 -2.21 -16.90
CA HIS A 199 -9.44 -0.89 -17.50
C HIS A 199 -9.58 -0.93 -19.03
N LEU A 200 -8.86 -1.83 -19.71
CA LEU A 200 -8.94 -1.99 -21.17
C LEU A 200 -10.31 -2.46 -21.66
N GLY A 201 -11.03 -3.20 -20.82
CA GLY A 201 -12.40 -3.63 -21.07
C GLY A 201 -13.43 -2.50 -21.01
N GLY A 202 -13.02 -1.27 -20.68
CA GLY A 202 -13.90 -0.11 -20.65
C GLY A 202 -14.86 -0.10 -19.46
N VAL A 203 -14.56 -0.84 -18.38
CA VAL A 203 -15.44 -0.90 -17.19
C VAL A 203 -15.46 0.43 -16.42
N ASP A 204 -14.54 1.35 -16.71
CA ASP A 204 -14.55 2.72 -16.20
C ASP A 204 -15.52 3.65 -16.99
N GLY A 205 -16.20 3.17 -18.04
CA GLY A 205 -17.07 3.95 -18.94
C GLY A 205 -18.56 3.63 -18.85
#